data_AF-M5NY47-F1
#
_entry.id   AF-M5NY47-F1
#
_cell.length_a   1.000
_cell.length_b   1.000
_cell.length_c   1.000
_cell.angle_alpha   90.00
_cell.angle_beta   90.00
_cell.angle_gamma   90.00
#
_symmetry.space_group_name_H-M   'P 1'
#
loop_
_entity.id
_entity.type
_entity.pdbx_description
1 polymer ?
#
loop_
_entity_poly.entity_id
_entity_poly.type
_entity_poly.pdbx_seq_one_letter_code
_entity_poly.pdbx_strand_id
1 'polypeptide(L)'
;MTPLSRLDEDEKNTVILNEGIGNPNKTIVNEPGLYSLILGSRKPEAKQFKRWITHEVIPTIRKTGGYVANDDLFIQTYLPFADDQTKLFDQFI
;
A
#
# COMPACT_ATOMS: atom_id res chain seq x y z
N MET A 1 25.43 1.59 4.78
CA MET A 1 24.16 1.15 5.40
C MET A 1 23.21 0.71 4.30
N THR A 2 22.89 -0.59 4.23
CA THR A 2 22.00 -1.16 3.19
C THR A 2 20.54 -0.75 3.47
N PRO A 3 19.64 -0.76 2.47
CA PRO A 3 18.23 -0.46 2.71
C PRO A 3 17.56 -1.38 3.74
N LEU A 4 17.97 -2.66 3.76
CA LEU A 4 17.44 -3.69 4.66
C LEU A 4 17.83 -3.47 6.13
N SER A 5 18.93 -2.79 6.41
CA SER A 5 19.36 -2.53 7.78
C SER A 5 18.58 -1.40 8.47
N ARG A 6 17.59 -0.81 7.79
CA ARG A 6 16.70 0.24 8.32
C ARG A 6 15.32 -0.29 8.68
N LEU A 7 15.03 -1.54 8.33
CA LEU A 7 13.76 -2.19 8.61
C LEU A 7 13.78 -2.77 10.01
N ASP A 8 12.64 -2.67 10.68
CA ASP A 8 12.42 -3.26 11.99
C ASP A 8 12.44 -4.80 11.90
N GLU A 9 12.58 -5.48 13.04
CA GLU A 9 12.76 -6.94 13.06
C GLU A 9 11.48 -7.70 12.66
N ASP A 10 10.31 -7.10 12.85
CA ASP A 10 9.02 -7.66 12.41
C ASP A 10 8.72 -7.39 10.91
N GLU A 11 9.45 -6.47 10.28
CA GLU A 11 9.25 -6.09 8.88
C GLU A 11 10.00 -6.98 7.87
N LYS A 12 10.95 -7.80 8.34
CA LYS A 12 11.83 -8.62 7.50
C LYS A 12 12.01 -10.02 8.08
N ASN A 13 12.22 -10.99 7.20
CA ASN A 13 12.65 -12.33 7.59
C ASN A 13 13.64 -12.87 6.54
N THR A 14 14.37 -13.94 6.88
CA THR A 14 15.25 -14.64 5.95
C THR A 14 14.68 -16.01 5.66
N VAL A 15 14.48 -16.32 4.38
CA VAL A 15 14.13 -17.65 3.91
C VAL A 15 15.30 -18.26 3.18
N ILE A 16 15.45 -19.58 3.32
CA ILE A 16 16.47 -20.36 2.62
C ILE A 16 15.80 -20.96 1.38
N LEU A 17 16.24 -20.53 0.20
CA LEU A 17 15.84 -21.14 -1.06
C LEU A 17 16.85 -22.20 -1.44
N ASN A 18 16.43 -23.47 -1.37
CA ASN A 18 17.26 -24.63 -1.67
C ASN A 18 17.46 -24.85 -3.18
N GLU A 19 16.62 -24.22 -4.00
CA GLU A 19 16.65 -24.31 -5.45
C GLU A 19 17.07 -22.96 -6.04
N GLY A 20 18.30 -22.89 -6.56
CA GLY A 20 18.84 -21.67 -7.19
C GLY A 20 20.38 -21.64 -7.24
N ILE A 21 20.91 -20.67 -7.99
CA ILE A 21 22.36 -20.41 -8.07
C ILE A 21 22.68 -19.16 -7.23
N GLY A 22 23.65 -19.26 -6.33
CA GLY A 22 24.13 -18.16 -5.48
C GLY A 22 23.70 -18.28 -4.01
N ASN A 23 23.69 -17.16 -3.28
CA ASN A 23 23.34 -17.18 -1.85
C ASN A 23 21.90 -17.68 -1.64
N PRO A 24 21.70 -18.80 -0.92
CA PRO A 24 20.37 -19.37 -0.68
C PRO A 24 19.55 -18.52 0.31
N ASN A 25 20.21 -17.71 1.14
CA ASN A 25 19.54 -16.83 2.09
C ASN A 25 18.96 -15.61 1.35
N LYS A 26 17.63 -15.52 1.29
CA LYS A 26 16.91 -14.37 0.73
C LYS A 26 16.17 -13.65 1.83
N THR A 27 16.34 -12.33 1.88
CA THR A 27 15.50 -11.49 2.72
C THR A 27 14.15 -11.30 2.06
N ILE A 28 13.10 -11.63 2.79
CA ILE A 28 11.72 -11.30 2.46
C ILE A 28 11.26 -10.17 3.36
N VAL A 29 10.35 -9.35 2.87
CA VAL A 29 9.74 -8.24 3.61
C VAL A 29 8.23 -8.36 3.54
N ASN A 30 7.56 -7.97 4.61
CA ASN A 30 6.10 -7.88 4.62
C ASN A 30 5.65 -6.51 4.08
N GLU A 31 4.34 -6.25 4.11
CA GLU A 31 3.76 -5.00 3.62
C GLU A 31 4.25 -3.74 4.36
N PRO A 32 4.29 -3.70 5.72
CA PRO A 32 4.92 -2.60 6.45
C PRO A 32 6.37 -2.32 6.01
N GLY A 33 7.20 -3.37 5.93
CA GLY A 33 8.58 -3.26 5.46
C GLY A 33 8.68 -2.76 4.01
N LEU A 34 7.78 -3.20 3.13
CA LEU A 34 7.70 -2.71 1.76
C LEU A 34 7.42 -1.20 1.72
N TYR A 35 6.47 -0.70 2.51
CA TYR A 35 6.21 0.74 2.60
C TYR A 35 7.40 1.51 3.15
N SER A 36 8.03 1.02 4.22
CA SER A 36 9.25 1.59 4.79
C SER A 36 10.37 1.73 3.72
N LEU A 37 10.56 0.69 2.89
CA LEU A 37 11.50 0.73 1.76
C LEU A 37 11.11 1.75 0.69
N ILE A 38 9.84 1.82 0.29
CA ILE A 38 9.37 2.75 -0.74
C ILE A 38 9.53 4.20 -0.27
N LEU A 39 9.12 4.51 0.96
CA LEU A 39 9.20 5.85 1.53
C LEU A 39 10.66 6.33 1.63
N GLY A 40 11.56 5.45 2.07
CA GLY A 40 13.01 5.72 2.14
C GLY A 40 13.76 5.65 0.80
N SER A 41 13.12 5.20 -0.29
CA SER A 41 13.77 4.99 -1.58
C SER A 41 14.05 6.30 -2.32
N ARG A 42 15.19 6.36 -3.03
CA ARG A 42 15.57 7.46 -3.95
C ARG A 42 15.27 7.15 -5.41
N LYS A 43 14.70 5.97 -5.70
CA LYS A 43 14.38 5.55 -7.07
C LYS A 43 13.24 6.39 -7.67
N PRO A 44 13.25 6.67 -8.98
CA PRO A 44 12.21 7.46 -9.64
C PRO A 44 10.82 6.80 -9.55
N GLU A 45 10.75 5.48 -9.57
CA GLU A 45 9.49 4.71 -9.44
C GLU A 45 8.87 4.93 -8.06
N ALA A 46 9.69 4.93 -7.01
CA ALA A 46 9.24 5.18 -5.64
C ALA A 46 8.77 6.64 -5.44
N LYS A 47 9.26 7.59 -6.25
CA LYS A 47 8.82 8.99 -6.19
C LYS A 47 7.37 9.14 -6.62
N GLN A 48 6.93 8.39 -7.63
CA GLN A 48 5.55 8.43 -8.10
C GLN A 48 4.59 7.92 -7.02
N PHE A 49 4.88 6.75 -6.45
CA PHE A 49 4.09 6.19 -5.35
C PHE A 49 4.04 7.13 -4.13
N LYS A 50 5.19 7.68 -3.72
CA LYS A 50 5.25 8.67 -2.64
C LYS A 50 4.38 9.88 -2.90
N ARG A 51 4.38 10.40 -4.13
CA ARG A 51 3.56 11.57 -4.47
C ARG A 51 2.09 11.22 -4.42
N TRP A 52 1.70 10.11 -5.03
CA TRP A 52 0.32 9.62 -5.01
C TRP A 52 -0.20 9.43 -3.58
N ILE A 53 0.52 8.70 -2.74
CA ILE A 53 0.05 8.43 -1.37
C ILE A 53 -0.05 9.71 -0.52
N THR A 54 0.87 10.66 -0.68
CA THR A 54 0.92 11.89 0.14
C THR A 54 0.01 13.01 -0.36
N HIS A 55 -0.28 13.08 -1.65
CA HIS A 55 -1.07 14.16 -2.24
C HIS A 55 -2.52 13.77 -2.51
N GLU A 56 -2.80 12.48 -2.66
CA GLU A 56 -4.11 11.96 -3.03
C GLU A 56 -4.66 11.09 -1.90
N VAL A 57 -4.03 9.93 -1.64
CA VAL A 57 -4.59 8.92 -0.73
C VAL A 57 -4.78 9.43 0.70
N ILE A 58 -3.70 9.86 1.36
CA ILE A 58 -3.76 10.30 2.77
C ILE A 58 -4.65 11.55 2.93
N PRO A 59 -4.55 12.58 2.07
CA PRO A 59 -5.47 13.72 2.13
C PRO A 59 -6.93 13.34 1.96
N THR A 60 -7.25 12.40 1.07
CA THR A 60 -8.62 11.89 0.89
C THR A 60 -9.10 11.17 2.14
N ILE A 61 -8.35 10.19 2.65
CA ILE A 61 -8.68 9.48 3.91
C ILE A 61 -8.93 10.45 5.05
N ARG A 62 -8.09 11.49 5.19
CA ARG A 62 -8.25 12.48 6.26
C ARG A 62 -9.55 13.29 6.14
N LYS A 63 -10.04 13.52 4.92
CA LYS A 63 -11.26 14.30 4.66
C LYS A 63 -12.52 13.45 4.74
N THR A 64 -12.48 12.25 4.19
CA THR A 64 -13.68 11.42 3.95
C THR A 64 -13.75 10.18 4.86
N GLY A 65 -12.66 9.86 5.58
CA GLY A 65 -12.55 8.66 6.39
C GLY A 65 -12.11 7.41 5.62
N GLY A 66 -11.95 7.48 4.30
CA GLY A 66 -11.55 6.35 3.47
C GLY A 66 -10.96 6.77 2.13
N TYR A 67 -10.28 5.85 1.44
CA TYR A 67 -9.85 6.04 0.06
C TYR A 67 -10.35 4.88 -0.78
N VAL A 68 -10.93 5.20 -1.92
CA VAL A 68 -11.39 4.21 -2.87
C VAL A 68 -10.94 4.64 -4.24
N ALA A 69 -10.24 3.74 -4.93
CA ALA A 69 -9.76 4.02 -6.28
C ALA A 69 -10.87 3.90 -7.35
N ASN A 70 -12.00 3.30 -6.98
CA ASN A 70 -13.15 3.08 -7.84
C ASN A 70 -14.44 3.13 -7.01
N ASP A 71 -15.20 4.21 -7.16
CA ASP A 71 -16.42 4.49 -6.40
C ASP A 71 -17.46 3.37 -6.52
N ASP A 72 -17.56 2.71 -7.68
CA ASP A 72 -18.47 1.57 -7.88
C ASP A 72 -18.09 0.37 -6.98
N LEU A 73 -16.80 0.19 -6.71
CA LEU A 73 -16.29 -0.87 -5.84
C LEU A 73 -16.50 -0.52 -4.35
N PHE A 74 -16.50 0.77 -3.99
CA PHE A 74 -16.82 1.22 -2.63
C PHE A 74 -18.22 0.79 -2.23
N ILE A 75 -19.19 1.16 -3.08
CA ILE A 75 -20.61 0.90 -2.87
C ILE A 75 -20.85 -0.59 -2.67
N GLN A 76 -20.24 -1.43 -3.53
CA GLN A 76 -20.42 -2.87 -3.46
C GLN A 76 -19.77 -3.50 -2.22
N THR A 77 -18.62 -3.00 -1.77
CA THR A 77 -17.85 -3.61 -0.67
C THR A 77 -18.32 -3.15 0.70
N TYR A 78 -18.62 -1.85 0.85
CA TYR A 78 -18.91 -1.23 2.15
C TYR A 78 -20.39 -0.88 2.35
N LEU A 79 -21.13 -0.68 1.26
CA LEU A 79 -22.57 -0.36 1.29
C LEU A 79 -23.43 -1.37 0.48
N PRO A 80 -23.20 -2.70 0.59
CA PRO A 80 -23.89 -3.67 -0.26
C PRO A 80 -25.42 -3.61 -0.09
N PHE A 81 -25.87 -3.30 1.13
CA PHE A 81 -27.29 -3.24 1.52
C PHE A 81 -27.88 -1.83 1.51
N ALA A 82 -27.12 -0.80 1.12
CA ALA A 82 -27.69 0.54 0.99
C ALA A 82 -28.74 0.55 -0.12
N ASP A 83 -29.80 1.34 0.08
CA ASP A 83 -30.83 1.52 -0.94
C ASP A 83 -30.29 2.31 -2.14
N ASP A 84 -30.97 2.20 -3.29
CA ASP A 84 -30.48 2.78 -4.54
C ASP A 84 -30.39 4.31 -4.50
N GLN A 85 -31.19 4.95 -3.63
CA GLN A 85 -31.10 6.41 -3.43
C GLN A 85 -29.80 6.79 -2.72
N THR A 86 -29.42 6.10 -1.64
CA THR A 86 -28.16 6.35 -0.92
C THR A 86 -26.94 6.11 -1.80
N LYS A 87 -27.00 5.10 -2.67
CA LYS A 87 -25.93 4.78 -3.63
C LYS A 87 -25.74 5.86 -4.71
N LEU A 88 -26.82 6.56 -5.11
CA LEU A 88 -26.76 7.63 -6.09
C LEU A 88 -26.16 8.93 -5.52
N PHE A 89 -26.41 9.24 -4.24
CA PHE A 89 -25.87 10.47 -3.62
C PHE A 89 -24.33 10.49 -3.56
N ASP A 90 -23.69 9.33 -3.36
CA ASP A 90 -22.22 9.21 -3.34
C ASP A 90 -21.58 9.36 -4.73
N GLN A 91 -22.37 9.30 -5.82
CA GLN A 91 -21.87 9.41 -7.19
C GLN A 91 -21.81 10.86 -7.71
N PHE A 92 -22.32 11.83 -6.95
CA PHE A 92 -22.43 13.25 -7.34
C PHE A 92 -21.62 14.22 -6.48
N ILE A 93 -20.73 13.73 -5.60
CA ILE A 93 -19.81 14.55 -4.77
C ILE A 93 -18.36 14.30 -5.18
#